data_AF-A0A8T5T8C5-F1
#
_entry.id   AF-A0A8T5T8C5-F1
#
_cell.length_a   1.000
_cell.length_b   1.000
_cell.length_c   1.000
_cell.angle_alpha   90.00
_cell.angle_beta   90.00
_cell.angle_gamma   90.00
#
_symmetry.space_group_name_H-M   'P 1'
#
loop_
_entity.id
_entity.type
_entity.pdbx_description
1 polymer ?
#
loop_
_entity_poly.entity_id
_entity_poly.type
_entity_poly.pdbx_seq_one_letter_code
_entity_poly.pdbx_strand_id
1 'polypeptide(L)'
;PQDAEPAEVFNNLKRLSYQKGLAPEGVYAITKQVLNTGLAYDIGAKINADRKKLGLKELSTNENLSKELKIIAEKTGLKMEGT
;
A
#
# COMPACT_ATOMS: atom_id res chain seq x y z
N PRO A 1 21.85 -3.88 -29.26
CA PRO A 1 20.87 -3.63 -28.17
C PRO A 1 20.76 -2.12 -27.95
N GLN A 2 19.56 -1.54 -27.91
CA GLN A 2 19.41 -0.18 -27.39
C GLN A 2 19.50 -0.27 -25.87
N ASP A 3 20.34 0.53 -25.24
CA ASP A 3 20.55 0.59 -23.77
C ASP A 3 19.34 1.17 -23.01
N ALA A 4 18.13 0.96 -23.53
CA ALA A 4 16.91 1.33 -22.86
C ALA A 4 16.62 0.30 -21.76
N GLU A 5 16.35 0.75 -20.54
CA GLU A 5 15.88 -0.08 -19.44
C GLU A 5 14.35 -0.21 -19.50
N PRO A 6 13.78 -1.30 -20.03
CA PRO A 6 12.35 -1.35 -20.33
C PRO A 6 11.48 -1.27 -19.07
N ALA A 7 12.00 -1.74 -17.93
CA ALA A 7 11.34 -1.65 -16.64
C ALA A 7 11.18 -0.19 -16.18
N GLU A 8 12.19 0.64 -16.41
CA GLU A 8 12.14 2.06 -16.06
C GLU A 8 11.11 2.79 -16.92
N VAL A 9 11.14 2.55 -18.23
CA VAL A 9 10.17 3.10 -19.19
C VAL A 9 8.74 2.74 -18.77
N PHE A 10 8.50 1.48 -18.46
CA PHE A 10 7.17 1.01 -18.04
C PHE A 10 6.72 1.62 -16.70
N ASN A 11 7.63 1.79 -15.75
CA ASN A 11 7.32 2.44 -14.46
C ASN A 11 7.02 3.93 -14.63
N ASN A 12 7.74 4.62 -15.51
CA ASN A 12 7.50 6.02 -15.83
C ASN A 12 6.12 6.20 -16.49
N LEU A 13 5.73 5.30 -17.40
CA LEU A 13 4.38 5.31 -17.99
C LEU A 13 3.28 5.08 -16.94
N LYS A 14 3.45 4.10 -16.04
CA LYS A 14 2.49 3.88 -14.93
C LYS A 14 2.35 5.11 -14.05
N ARG A 15 3.46 5.77 -13.69
CA ARG A 15 3.44 6.99 -12.87
C ARG A 15 2.65 8.11 -13.53
N LEU A 16 2.87 8.34 -14.82
CA LEU A 16 2.11 9.33 -15.59
C LEU A 16 0.61 9.00 -15.64
N SER A 17 0.26 7.73 -15.84
CA SER A 17 -1.14 7.29 -15.83
C SER A 17 -1.80 7.50 -14.46
N TYR A 18 -1.10 7.19 -13.37
CA TYR A 18 -1.65 7.37 -12.02
C TYR A 18 -1.84 8.84 -11.65
N GLN A 19 -0.92 9.73 -12.08
CA GLN A 19 -1.08 11.18 -11.93
C GLN A 19 -2.31 11.72 -12.68
N LYS A 20 -2.75 11.04 -13.74
CA LYS A 20 -3.98 11.37 -14.48
C LYS A 20 -5.25 10.73 -13.87
N GLY A 21 -5.14 10.08 -12.72
CA GLY A 21 -6.26 9.37 -12.08
C GLY A 21 -6.64 8.05 -12.74
N LEU A 22 -5.76 7.48 -13.58
CA LEU A 22 -6.01 6.22 -14.31
C LEU A 22 -5.42 5.00 -13.58
N ALA A 23 -5.20 5.10 -12.26
CA ALA A 23 -4.77 3.94 -11.49
C ALA A 23 -5.93 2.93 -11.41
N PRO A 24 -5.65 1.62 -11.52
CA PRO A 24 -6.67 0.60 -11.28
C PRO A 24 -7.21 0.68 -9.84
N GLU A 25 -8.48 0.33 -9.65
CA GLU A 25 -9.13 0.34 -8.33
C GLU A 25 -8.37 -0.45 -7.27
N GLY A 26 -7.79 -1.60 -7.65
CA GLY A 26 -6.96 -2.42 -6.76
C GLY A 26 -5.74 -1.68 -6.21
N VAL A 27 -5.16 -0.74 -6.97
CA VAL A 27 -4.04 0.08 -6.50
C VAL A 27 -4.50 1.03 -5.39
N TYR A 28 -5.65 1.69 -5.56
CA TYR A 28 -6.22 2.55 -4.53
C TYR A 28 -6.56 1.77 -3.26
N ALA A 29 -7.14 0.57 -3.41
CA ALA A 29 -7.45 -0.30 -2.27
C ALA A 29 -6.19 -0.67 -1.47
N ILE A 30 -5.11 -1.06 -2.16
CA ILE A 30 -3.83 -1.38 -1.52
C ILE A 30 -3.23 -0.14 -0.84
N THR A 31 -3.22 1.02 -1.51
CA THR A 31 -2.72 2.26 -0.91
C THR A 31 -3.49 2.61 0.36
N LYS A 32 -4.82 2.52 0.34
CA LYS A 32 -5.68 2.76 1.50
C LYS A 32 -5.37 1.78 2.65
N GLN A 33 -5.17 0.50 2.35
CA GLN A 33 -4.80 -0.51 3.33
C GLN A 33 -3.46 -0.16 4.00
N VAL A 34 -2.44 0.18 3.20
CA VAL A 34 -1.10 0.55 3.71
C VAL A 34 -1.18 1.79 4.59
N LEU A 35 -1.89 2.84 4.16
CA LEU A 35 -2.03 4.07 4.93
C LEU A 35 -2.80 3.88 6.25
N ASN A 36 -3.74 2.93 6.30
CA ASN A 36 -4.54 2.68 7.49
C ASN A 36 -3.89 1.71 8.49
N THR A 37 -3.19 0.69 7.99
CA THR A 37 -2.73 -0.44 8.79
C THR A 37 -1.22 -0.59 8.85
N GLY A 38 -0.49 0.13 7.97
CA GLY A 38 0.94 -0.03 7.75
C GLY A 38 1.31 -1.28 6.96
N LEU A 39 0.33 -2.01 6.41
CA LEU A 39 0.51 -3.30 5.77
C LEU A 39 -0.14 -3.30 4.39
N ALA A 40 0.44 -4.03 3.43
CA ALA A 40 -0.13 -4.15 2.08
C ALA A 40 -1.29 -5.15 2.00
N TYR A 41 -1.48 -5.95 3.04
CA TYR A 41 -2.49 -7.00 3.12
C TYR A 41 -3.25 -6.87 4.43
N ASP A 42 -4.50 -7.33 4.42
CA ASP A 42 -5.30 -7.39 5.64
C ASP A 42 -4.89 -8.57 6.52
N ILE A 43 -4.60 -8.27 7.78
CA ILE A 43 -4.37 -9.29 8.81
C ILE A 43 -5.70 -9.50 9.51
N GLY A 44 -6.59 -10.20 8.82
CA GLY A 44 -7.89 -10.55 9.38
C GLY A 44 -7.79 -11.48 10.59
N ALA A 45 -8.84 -11.53 11.39
CA ALA A 45 -8.93 -12.37 12.59
C ALA A 45 -8.62 -13.85 12.32
N LYS A 46 -8.94 -14.34 11.11
CA LYS A 46 -8.61 -15.71 10.69
C LYS A 46 -7.11 -15.99 10.68
N ILE A 47 -6.28 -15.05 10.21
CA ILE A 47 -4.82 -15.22 10.15
C ILE A 47 -4.26 -15.35 11.56
N ASN A 48 -4.69 -14.50 12.49
CA ASN A 48 -4.26 -14.60 13.89
C ASN A 48 -4.79 -15.87 14.58
N ALA A 49 -6.01 -16.30 14.27
CA ALA A 49 -6.54 -17.57 14.76
C ALA A 49 -5.70 -18.78 14.27
N ASP A 50 -5.31 -18.78 13.00
CA ASP A 50 -4.46 -19.82 12.43
C ASP A 50 -3.04 -19.77 13.04
N ARG A 51 -2.47 -18.58 13.25
CA ARG A 51 -1.19 -18.40 13.95
C ARG A 51 -1.23 -18.93 15.39
N LYS A 52 -2.30 -18.65 16.13
CA LYS A 52 -2.49 -19.14 17.50
C LYS A 52 -2.53 -20.68 17.55
N LYS A 53 -3.22 -21.33 16.60
CA LYS A 53 -3.23 -22.80 16.48
C LYS A 53 -1.83 -23.38 16.24
N LEU A 54 -0.97 -22.63 15.56
CA LEU A 54 0.42 -22.99 15.28
C LEU A 54 1.41 -22.54 16.37
N GLY A 55 0.93 -21.97 17.49
CA GLY A 55 1.78 -21.45 18.56
C GLY A 55 2.59 -20.21 18.18
N LEU A 56 2.22 -19.53 17.09
CA LEU A 56 2.88 -18.32 16.60
C LEU A 56 2.27 -17.07 17.24
N LYS A 57 3.13 -16.07 17.50
CA LYS A 57 2.70 -14.76 18.02
C LYS A 57 1.71 -14.10 17.06
N GLU A 58 0.65 -13.52 17.58
CA GLU A 58 -0.30 -12.73 16.78
C GLU A 58 0.40 -11.56 16.08
N LEU A 59 -0.05 -11.27 14.87
CA LEU A 59 0.34 -10.08 14.15
C LEU A 59 -0.59 -8.94 14.56
N SER A 60 -0.01 -7.83 15.00
CA SER A 60 -0.72 -6.60 15.32
C SER A 60 -0.36 -5.52 14.31
N THR A 61 -1.31 -4.66 14.00
CA THR A 61 -1.04 -3.44 13.24
C THR A 61 -0.12 -2.53 14.04
N ASN A 62 0.81 -1.85 13.37
CA ASN A 62 1.66 -0.84 14.01
C ASN A 62 0.99 0.53 13.88
N GLU A 63 0.39 0.99 14.98
CA GLU A 63 -0.32 2.28 15.02
C GLU A 63 0.61 3.47 14.78
N ASN A 64 1.84 3.42 15.28
CA ASN A 64 2.81 4.51 15.10
C ASN A 64 3.23 4.60 13.62
N LEU A 65 3.48 3.46 12.99
CA LEU A 65 3.77 3.41 11.55
C LEU A 65 2.59 3.97 10.73
N SER A 66 1.36 3.60 11.07
CA SER A 66 0.16 4.09 10.39
C SER A 66 0.00 5.62 10.55
N LYS A 67 0.32 6.17 11.72
CA LYS A 67 0.32 7.62 11.96
C LYS A 67 1.39 8.33 11.12
N GLU A 68 2.62 7.81 11.10
CA GLU A 68 3.70 8.38 10.29
C GLU A 68 3.40 8.34 8.79
N LEU A 69 2.85 7.23 8.30
CA LEU A 69 2.44 7.09 6.90
C LEU A 69 1.37 8.10 6.50
N LYS A 70 0.42 8.42 7.38
CA LYS A 70 -0.57 9.48 7.14
C LYS A 70 0.08 10.86 7.02
N ILE A 71 1.02 11.20 7.90
CA ILE A 71 1.77 12.46 7.83
C ILE A 71 2.55 12.56 6.51
N ILE A 72 3.20 11.47 6.09
CA ILE A 72 3.92 11.42 4.81
C ILE A 72 2.96 11.58 3.64
N ALA A 73 1.81 10.90 3.67
CA ALA A 73 0.80 10.98 2.61
C ALA A 73 0.27 12.41 2.45
N GLU A 74 0.01 13.11 3.55
CA GLU A 74 -0.39 14.53 3.53
C GLU A 74 0.68 15.43 2.91
N LYS A 75 1.95 15.24 3.28
CA LYS A 75 3.08 16.04 2.76
C LYS A 75 3.40 15.77 1.29
N THR A 76 3.09 14.58 0.80
CA THR A 76 3.39 14.14 -0.57
C THR A 76 2.20 14.29 -1.53
N GLY A 77 1.06 14.77 -1.05
CA GLY A 77 -0.14 14.92 -1.87
C GLY A 77 -0.83 13.59 -2.19
N LEU A 78 -0.47 12.49 -1.53
CA LEU A 78 -1.14 11.18 -1.58
C LEU A 78 -2.44 11.19 -0.75
N LYS A 79 -3.12 12.34 -0.66
CA LYS A 79 -4.31 12.52 0.18
C LYS A 79 -5.36 11.48 -0.19
N MET A 80 -6.02 10.94 0.84
CA MET A 80 -7.17 10.06 0.69
C MET A 80 -8.37 10.89 0.20
N GLU A 81 -8.39 11.30 -1.06
CA GLU A 81 -9.62 11.78 -1.70
C GLU A 81 -10.31 10.58 -2.35
N GLY A 82 -11.48 10.26 -1.80
CA GLY A 82 -12.28 9.11 -2.18
C GLY A 82 -13.59 9.07 -1.40
N THR A 83 -14.48 10.00 -1.74
CA THR A 83 -15.94 9.80 -1.78
C THR A 83 -16.45 10.36 -3.09
#